data_AF-A0A971RZJ6-F1
#
_entry.id   AF-A0A971RZJ6-F1
#
_cell.length_a   1.000
_cell.length_b   1.000
_cell.length_c   1.000
_cell.angle_alpha   90.00
_cell.angle_beta   90.00
_cell.angle_gamma   90.00
#
_symmetry.space_group_name_H-M   'P 1'
#
loop_
_entity.id
_entity.type
_entity.pdbx_description
1 polymer ?
#
loop_
_entity_poly.entity_id
_entity_poly.type
_entity_poly.pdbx_seq_one_letter_code
_entity_poly.pdbx_strand_id
1 'polypeptide(L)'
;MDDTVIKCLRILELPDNASIDEIEAAYQHLKDGVESGSVPWERLKEIVWAHDYLANYMRQPAVEKLLSQGGESKGSPRSRTEGYKEGLAGSPRSTRPGSYATGGEPRKNTLKPWVFGAILVFLLAGSVTYFSGTLMKVVSSKQKELDTASIIKQIKPGIVTISIQDSTRGSGFVVSKDGYIVTNAHVMQEKAGTAVFADGSETDVKLAMLDEERDFALLKATTVKDYAFLKIGDSSKCSEGDAVIAAGSPLLLESSFTKGIVSSAKRSFPFLQAGLIQTDAAINPGNSGGPLINHSGEVIGINSLKFSGEKVEGIGFAIAINDVKHHITAKQAMTDSELAQALDRAEKKIQEVSRWRNEEAMREEKTIKDKLIEEQWERERRRKELSDRVEEANKVLQEKRENAEKRLQEEYEQQKRRLQENAEMRRKTLSECLQGATQNYQWTWNQECERQNKQHNCPLPYNVATLLEQRLAQSRNECYRLYPQ
;
A
#
# COMPACT_ATOMS: atom_id res chain seq x y z
N MET A 1 -17.74 5.86 -8.21
CA MET A 1 -16.37 5.35 -7.98
C MET A 1 -16.16 5.21 -6.50
N ASP A 2 -15.40 4.21 -6.07
CA ASP A 2 -14.98 4.08 -4.66
C ASP A 2 -14.07 5.26 -4.28
N ASP A 3 -14.08 5.66 -3.01
CA ASP A 3 -13.29 6.78 -2.47
C ASP A 3 -11.78 6.52 -2.68
N THR A 4 -11.39 5.25 -2.66
CA THR A 4 -10.04 4.77 -2.97
C THR A 4 -9.66 5.02 -4.43
N VAL A 5 -10.58 4.86 -5.38
CA VAL A 5 -10.34 5.09 -6.82
C VAL A 5 -10.09 6.57 -7.10
N ILE A 6 -10.89 7.46 -6.51
CA ILE A 6 -10.71 8.92 -6.64
C ILE A 6 -9.35 9.34 -6.04
N LYS A 7 -8.97 8.74 -4.91
CA LYS A 7 -7.66 8.98 -4.30
C LYS A 7 -6.51 8.52 -5.20
N CYS A 8 -6.60 7.35 -5.83
CA CYS A 8 -5.59 6.85 -6.75
C CYS A 8 -5.46 7.71 -8.01
N LEU A 9 -6.58 8.16 -8.59
CA LEU A 9 -6.56 9.06 -9.75
C LEU A 9 -5.90 10.40 -9.42
N ARG A 10 -6.17 10.95 -8.23
CA ARG A 10 -5.52 12.19 -7.77
C ARG A 10 -4.01 12.02 -7.53
N ILE A 11 -3.57 10.85 -7.05
CA ILE A 11 -2.14 10.54 -6.89
C ILE A 11 -1.42 10.49 -8.24
N LEU A 12 -2.07 9.97 -9.27
CA LEU A 12 -1.57 9.96 -10.65
C LEU A 12 -1.85 11.26 -11.42
N GLU A 13 -2.39 12.29 -10.75
CA GLU A 13 -2.68 13.60 -11.35
C GLU A 13 -3.65 13.51 -12.54
N LEU A 14 -4.59 12.55 -12.47
CA LEU A 14 -5.58 12.25 -13.51
C LEU A 14 -7.01 12.67 -13.11
N PRO A 15 -7.87 13.01 -14.09
CA PRO A 15 -9.27 13.29 -13.84
C PRO A 15 -10.08 12.03 -13.51
N ASP A 16 -11.23 12.20 -12.87
CA ASP A 16 -12.12 11.12 -12.41
C ASP A 16 -12.64 10.20 -13.53
N ASN A 17 -12.45 10.56 -14.80
CA ASN A 17 -12.88 9.81 -15.98
C ASN A 17 -11.73 9.24 -16.83
N ALA A 18 -10.51 9.19 -16.30
CA ALA A 18 -9.33 8.72 -17.02
C ALA A 18 -9.47 7.27 -17.52
N SER A 19 -9.00 7.04 -18.74
CA SER A 19 -8.89 5.73 -19.39
C SER A 19 -7.69 4.92 -18.90
N ILE A 20 -7.66 3.62 -19.21
CA ILE A 20 -6.55 2.73 -18.83
C ILE A 20 -5.23 3.19 -19.46
N ASP A 21 -5.26 3.65 -20.71
CA ASP A 21 -4.07 4.12 -21.41
C ASP A 21 -3.52 5.42 -20.77
N GLU A 22 -4.40 6.30 -20.30
CA GLU A 22 -4.01 7.52 -19.56
C GLU A 22 -3.41 7.20 -18.19
N ILE A 23 -3.92 6.17 -17.50
CA ILE A 23 -3.37 5.66 -16.23
C ILE A 23 -1.96 5.11 -16.43
N GLU A 24 -1.74 4.32 -17.48
CA GLU A 24 -0.42 3.77 -17.79
C GLU A 24 0.57 4.88 -18.19
N ALA A 25 0.14 5.82 -19.04
CA ALA A 25 0.98 6.94 -19.45
C ALA A 25 1.37 7.84 -18.27
N ALA A 26 0.45 8.16 -17.37
CA ALA A 26 0.72 8.95 -16.18
C ALA A 26 1.68 8.23 -15.22
N TYR A 27 1.52 6.92 -15.05
CA TYR A 27 2.42 6.11 -14.25
C TYR A 27 3.86 6.15 -14.78
N GLN A 28 4.06 5.90 -16.09
CA GLN A 28 5.40 5.95 -16.69
C GLN A 28 6.02 7.35 -16.57
N HIS A 29 5.24 8.40 -16.85
CA HIS A 29 5.73 9.78 -16.73
C HIS A 29 6.18 10.14 -15.30
N LEU A 30 5.37 9.79 -14.30
CA LEU A 30 5.71 10.07 -12.90
C LEU A 30 6.88 9.22 -12.40
N LYS A 31 7.00 7.98 -12.88
CA LYS A 31 8.13 7.10 -12.59
C LYS A 31 9.43 7.61 -13.20
N ASP A 32 9.43 8.01 -14.47
CA ASP A 32 10.58 8.65 -15.13
C ASP A 32 10.96 9.97 -14.43
N GLY A 33 9.97 10.70 -13.91
CA GLY A 33 10.17 11.88 -13.08
C GLY A 33 10.89 11.59 -11.76
N VAL A 34 10.63 10.44 -11.14
CA VAL A 34 11.38 9.99 -9.96
C VAL A 34 12.80 9.59 -10.33
N GLU A 35 12.99 8.88 -11.45
CA GLU A 35 14.32 8.43 -11.91
C GLU A 35 15.21 9.62 -12.33
N SER A 36 14.62 10.68 -12.88
CA SER A 36 15.32 11.92 -13.27
C SER A 36 15.44 12.96 -12.14
N GLY A 37 14.78 12.73 -11.00
CA GLY A 37 14.81 13.62 -9.83
C GLY A 37 13.86 14.83 -9.89
N SER A 38 12.98 14.92 -10.90
CA SER A 38 11.95 15.97 -11.00
C SER A 38 10.74 15.72 -10.08
N VAL A 39 10.57 14.48 -9.61
CA VAL A 39 9.57 14.07 -8.62
C VAL A 39 10.30 13.53 -7.38
N PRO A 40 9.94 13.97 -6.15
CA PRO A 40 10.56 13.47 -4.93
C PRO A 40 10.43 11.95 -4.78
N TRP A 41 11.51 11.26 -4.40
CA TRP A 41 11.57 9.79 -4.32
C TRP A 41 10.56 9.21 -3.32
N GLU A 42 10.16 9.99 -2.32
CA GLU A 42 9.16 9.62 -1.32
C GLU A 42 7.78 9.35 -1.94
N ARG A 43 7.48 9.96 -3.11
CA ARG A 43 6.20 9.77 -3.83
C ARG A 43 6.12 8.46 -4.61
N LEU A 44 7.26 7.80 -4.92
CA LEU A 44 7.29 6.62 -5.78
C LEU A 44 6.38 5.50 -5.27
N LYS A 45 6.32 5.32 -3.94
CA LYS A 45 5.47 4.30 -3.30
C LYS A 45 3.99 4.56 -3.53
N GLU A 46 3.56 5.82 -3.44
CA GLU A 46 2.17 6.21 -3.64
C GLU A 46 1.78 6.09 -5.11
N ILE A 47 2.68 6.46 -6.03
CA ILE A 47 2.49 6.35 -7.48
C ILE A 47 2.33 4.89 -7.92
N VAL A 48 3.22 4.00 -7.47
CA VAL A 48 3.14 2.56 -7.77
C VAL A 48 1.87 1.94 -7.19
N TRP A 49 1.56 2.24 -5.93
CA TRP A 49 0.34 1.72 -5.30
C TRP A 49 -0.94 2.19 -6.02
N ALA A 50 -1.02 3.46 -6.41
CA ALA A 50 -2.17 4.00 -7.12
C ALA A 50 -2.36 3.35 -8.49
N HIS A 51 -1.28 3.11 -9.23
CA HIS A 51 -1.30 2.40 -10.50
C HIS A 51 -1.75 0.95 -10.34
N ASP A 52 -1.15 0.18 -9.43
CA ASP A 52 -1.51 -1.23 -9.20
C ASP A 52 -2.96 -1.38 -8.74
N TYR A 53 -3.44 -0.48 -7.88
CA TYR A 53 -4.83 -0.48 -7.42
C TYR A 53 -5.79 -0.22 -8.59
N LEU A 54 -5.54 0.82 -9.40
CA LEU A 54 -6.38 1.15 -10.55
C LEU A 54 -6.33 0.06 -11.63
N ALA A 55 -5.16 -0.52 -11.91
CA ALA A 55 -5.00 -1.61 -12.86
C ALA A 55 -5.82 -2.85 -12.45
N ASN A 56 -5.86 -3.17 -11.16
CA ASN A 56 -6.67 -4.27 -10.64
C ASN A 56 -8.16 -3.93 -10.60
N TYR A 57 -8.52 -2.69 -10.24
CA TYR A 57 -9.92 -2.22 -10.22
C TYR A 57 -10.54 -2.27 -11.63
N MET A 58 -9.80 -1.80 -12.64
CA MET A 58 -10.28 -1.74 -14.03
C MET A 58 -10.35 -3.12 -14.70
N ARG A 59 -9.62 -4.13 -14.19
CA ARG A 59 -9.70 -5.54 -14.64
C ARG A 59 -10.86 -6.33 -14.01
N GLN A 60 -11.67 -5.72 -13.15
CA GLN A 60 -12.82 -6.43 -12.57
C GLN A 60 -13.90 -6.65 -13.65
N PRO A 61 -14.47 -7.87 -13.77
CA PRO A 61 -15.47 -8.21 -14.79
C PRO A 61 -16.72 -7.31 -14.77
N ALA A 62 -17.06 -6.74 -13.61
CA ALA A 62 -18.18 -5.81 -13.45
C ALA A 62 -17.89 -4.43 -14.05
N VAL A 63 -16.63 -3.97 -14.03
CA VAL A 63 -16.19 -2.67 -14.55
C VAL A 63 -15.98 -2.74 -16.06
N GLU A 64 -15.43 -3.84 -16.56
CA GLU A 64 -15.29 -4.10 -18.00
C GLU A 64 -16.65 -4.11 -18.74
N LYS A 65 -17.68 -4.62 -18.06
CA LYS A 65 -19.08 -4.62 -18.56
C LYS A 65 -19.73 -3.24 -18.55
N LEU A 66 -19.28 -2.31 -17.70
CA LEU A 66 -19.74 -0.93 -17.64
C LEU A 66 -19.02 -0.04 -18.66
N LEU A 67 -17.71 -0.25 -18.86
CA LEU A 67 -16.91 0.46 -19.86
C LEU A 67 -17.31 0.10 -21.29
N SER A 68 -17.68 -1.16 -21.54
CA SER A 68 -18.22 -1.61 -22.84
C SER A 68 -19.64 -1.10 -23.13
N GLN A 69 -20.38 -0.64 -22.13
CA GLN A 69 -21.72 -0.05 -22.28
C GLN A 69 -21.72 1.48 -22.39
N GLY A 70 -20.60 2.15 -22.09
CA GLY A 70 -20.46 3.61 -22.16
C GLY A 70 -20.12 4.18 -23.54
N GLY A 71 -19.93 3.31 -24.55
CA GLY A 71 -19.45 3.66 -25.88
C GLY A 71 -20.49 3.58 -27.00
N GLU A 72 -21.72 4.07 -26.81
CA GLU A 72 -22.66 4.26 -27.94
C GLU A 72 -23.24 5.69 -27.94
N SER A 73 -22.65 6.54 -28.78
CA SER A 73 -23.26 7.79 -29.21
C SER A 73 -24.28 7.54 -30.33
N LYS A 74 -25.41 8.25 -30.24
CA LYS A 74 -26.57 8.14 -31.12
C LYS A 74 -26.34 8.65 -32.54
N GLY A 75 -26.91 7.91 -33.52
CA GLY A 75 -27.33 8.37 -34.86
C GLY A 75 -26.65 7.61 -36.00
N SER A 76 -27.27 7.04 -37.04
CA SER A 76 -28.63 7.08 -37.62
C SER A 76 -28.75 5.87 -38.60
N PRO A 77 -29.95 5.41 -39.04
CA PRO A 77 -30.18 4.03 -39.48
C PRO A 77 -30.18 3.85 -41.01
N ARG A 78 -29.84 2.64 -41.48
CA ARG A 78 -30.33 2.14 -42.79
C ARG A 78 -30.25 0.62 -42.98
N SER A 79 -31.45 0.08 -43.30
CA SER A 79 -31.82 -1.10 -44.13
C SER A 79 -31.20 -2.47 -43.82
N ARG A 80 -31.95 -3.43 -43.24
CA ARG A 80 -33.03 -4.27 -43.84
C ARG A 80 -32.49 -5.40 -44.74
N THR A 81 -32.59 -6.64 -44.26
CA THR A 81 -33.38 -7.81 -44.79
C THR A 81 -33.07 -9.04 -43.91
N GLU A 82 -34.05 -9.64 -43.23
CA GLU A 82 -34.71 -10.94 -43.57
C GLU A 82 -33.73 -12.13 -43.65
N GLY A 83 -33.89 -13.30 -43.03
CA GLY A 83 -34.95 -13.90 -42.21
C GLY A 83 -34.59 -15.38 -41.91
N TYR A 84 -35.35 -15.99 -40.99
CA TYR A 84 -35.69 -17.43 -40.89
C TYR A 84 -34.62 -18.53 -40.59
N LYS A 85 -34.74 -19.06 -39.36
CA LYS A 85 -34.93 -20.47 -38.93
C LYS A 85 -33.89 -21.61 -39.16
N GLU A 86 -33.73 -22.33 -38.03
CA GLU A 86 -33.65 -23.80 -37.81
C GLU A 86 -32.37 -24.59 -38.21
N GLY A 87 -31.80 -25.27 -37.20
CA GLY A 87 -31.71 -26.73 -37.22
C GLY A 87 -30.37 -27.41 -37.55
N LEU A 88 -29.79 -28.02 -36.50
CA LEU A 88 -29.18 -29.37 -36.48
C LEU A 88 -27.92 -29.71 -37.30
N ALA A 89 -26.90 -30.14 -36.53
CA ALA A 89 -26.09 -31.36 -36.67
C ALA A 89 -25.49 -31.76 -38.03
N GLY A 90 -24.20 -32.11 -37.99
CA GLY A 90 -23.61 -33.12 -38.87
C GLY A 90 -22.39 -32.65 -39.64
N SER A 91 -21.22 -33.02 -39.15
CA SER A 91 -19.96 -32.97 -39.90
C SER A 91 -19.99 -33.97 -41.07
N PRO A 92 -19.35 -33.63 -42.21
CA PRO A 92 -18.63 -34.68 -42.93
C PRO A 92 -17.24 -34.27 -43.42
N ARG A 93 -16.52 -35.32 -43.77
CA ARG A 93 -15.11 -35.43 -44.15
C ARG A 93 -14.94 -35.31 -45.68
N SER A 94 -13.69 -35.06 -46.08
CA SER A 94 -12.99 -35.60 -47.28
C SER A 94 -13.09 -34.86 -48.63
N THR A 95 -11.93 -34.49 -49.21
CA THR A 95 -11.18 -35.14 -50.35
C THR A 95 -10.02 -34.21 -50.80
N ARG A 96 -8.72 -34.60 -50.79
CA ARG A 96 -7.83 -35.20 -51.87
C ARG A 96 -7.68 -34.35 -53.16
N PRO A 97 -6.60 -34.47 -54.00
CA PRO A 97 -5.63 -35.59 -54.22
C PRO A 97 -4.13 -35.13 -54.41
N GLY A 98 -3.09 -35.93 -54.74
CA GLY A 98 -2.88 -37.34 -55.07
C GLY A 98 -1.43 -37.70 -55.53
N SER A 99 -1.20 -39.01 -55.78
CA SER A 99 -0.17 -39.68 -56.62
C SER A 99 1.33 -39.61 -56.19
N TYR A 100 2.23 -40.60 -56.36
CA TYR A 100 2.34 -41.81 -57.19
C TYR A 100 3.03 -42.97 -56.42
N ALA A 101 2.85 -44.19 -56.93
CA ALA A 101 3.43 -45.45 -56.46
C ALA A 101 4.44 -46.04 -57.48
N THR A 102 5.36 -46.89 -57.01
CA THR A 102 5.86 -48.17 -57.60
C THR A 102 6.91 -48.72 -56.61
N GLY A 103 7.08 -50.00 -56.27
CA GLY A 103 6.62 -51.30 -56.74
C GLY A 103 7.70 -52.34 -56.35
N GLY A 104 7.34 -53.61 -56.14
CA GLY A 104 8.30 -54.73 -56.09
C GLY A 104 8.14 -55.69 -54.89
N GLU A 105 7.71 -56.91 -55.19
CA GLU A 105 7.31 -57.98 -54.26
C GLU A 105 8.35 -59.17 -54.34
N PRO A 106 8.13 -60.38 -53.79
CA PRO A 106 8.91 -60.97 -52.67
C PRO A 106 9.63 -62.31 -53.02
N ARG A 107 10.37 -62.95 -52.08
CA ARG A 107 10.47 -64.44 -52.00
C ARG A 107 11.15 -65.01 -50.74
N LYS A 108 10.78 -66.28 -50.47
CA LYS A 108 10.98 -67.11 -49.27
C LYS A 108 12.26 -67.97 -49.30
N ASN A 109 12.60 -68.51 -48.12
CA ASN A 109 13.16 -69.84 -47.78
C ASN A 109 14.67 -70.04 -47.40
N THR A 110 14.84 -70.52 -46.15
CA THR A 110 15.65 -71.67 -45.65
C THR A 110 17.19 -71.66 -45.63
N LEU A 111 17.80 -71.78 -44.43
CA LEU A 111 18.63 -72.91 -43.94
C LEU A 111 19.15 -72.69 -42.48
N LYS A 112 19.30 -73.76 -41.67
CA LYS A 112 20.03 -73.87 -40.36
C LYS A 112 21.47 -74.45 -40.62
N PRO A 113 22.41 -74.73 -39.66
CA PRO A 113 22.47 -74.57 -38.19
C PRO A 113 23.84 -74.06 -37.58
N TRP A 114 23.85 -73.78 -36.26
CA TRP A 114 24.94 -73.93 -35.27
C TRP A 114 26.36 -73.39 -35.55
N VAL A 115 26.71 -72.25 -34.94
CA VAL A 115 27.84 -72.04 -33.98
C VAL A 115 27.46 -70.81 -33.12
N PHE A 116 27.90 -70.77 -31.87
CA PHE A 116 27.65 -69.75 -30.83
C PHE A 116 26.52 -70.07 -29.86
N GLY A 117 26.70 -71.21 -29.19
CA GLY A 117 26.29 -71.33 -27.80
C GLY A 117 27.08 -70.39 -26.88
N ALA A 118 26.55 -70.24 -25.67
CA ALA A 118 27.24 -69.84 -24.44
C ALA A 118 27.43 -68.34 -24.10
N ILE A 119 26.81 -67.38 -24.80
CA ILE A 119 26.86 -65.96 -24.35
C ILE A 119 25.50 -65.43 -23.85
N LEU A 120 24.38 -66.07 -24.20
CA LEU A 120 23.04 -65.51 -23.92
C LEU A 120 22.47 -65.83 -22.53
N VAL A 121 23.07 -66.75 -21.76
CA VAL A 121 22.57 -67.11 -20.40
C VAL A 121 23.34 -66.40 -19.28
N PHE A 122 24.57 -65.93 -19.52
CA PHE A 122 25.29 -65.10 -18.55
C PHE A 122 24.93 -63.60 -18.61
N LEU A 123 24.39 -63.11 -19.73
CA LEU A 123 23.99 -61.70 -19.89
C LEU A 123 22.63 -61.35 -19.27
N LEU A 124 21.79 -62.34 -18.93
CA LEU A 124 20.50 -62.11 -18.27
C LEU A 124 20.53 -62.37 -16.75
N ALA A 125 21.51 -63.12 -16.24
CA ALA A 125 21.69 -63.33 -14.79
C ALA A 125 22.76 -62.41 -14.17
N GLY A 126 23.77 -61.99 -14.94
CA GLY A 126 24.81 -61.06 -14.46
C GLY A 126 24.39 -59.59 -14.46
N SER A 127 23.37 -59.22 -15.24
CA SER A 127 22.84 -57.85 -15.31
C SER A 127 21.85 -57.53 -14.18
N VAL A 128 21.18 -58.51 -13.58
CA VAL A 128 20.25 -58.23 -12.47
C VAL A 128 20.99 -57.98 -11.14
N THR A 129 22.17 -58.55 -10.94
CA THR A 129 22.96 -58.34 -9.71
C THR A 129 23.93 -57.15 -9.81
N TYR A 130 24.49 -56.86 -10.98
CA TYR A 130 25.33 -55.66 -11.17
C TYR A 130 24.53 -54.38 -11.34
N PHE A 131 23.34 -54.43 -11.94
CA PHE A 131 22.50 -53.25 -12.11
C PHE A 131 21.76 -52.87 -10.81
N SER A 132 21.53 -53.83 -9.90
CA SER A 132 20.96 -53.54 -8.57
C SER A 132 21.96 -52.88 -7.61
N GLY A 133 23.28 -53.12 -7.79
CA GLY A 133 24.32 -52.50 -6.97
C GLY A 133 24.70 -51.07 -7.38
N THR A 134 24.61 -50.76 -8.68
CA THR A 134 24.97 -49.42 -9.19
C THR A 134 23.75 -48.48 -9.21
N LEU A 135 22.52 -48.97 -9.37
CA LEU A 135 21.33 -48.10 -9.29
C LEU A 135 21.03 -47.64 -7.85
N MET A 136 21.36 -48.46 -6.83
CA MET A 136 21.28 -48.02 -5.42
C MET A 136 22.39 -47.04 -5.01
N LYS A 137 23.51 -46.96 -5.74
CA LYS A 137 24.58 -45.97 -5.48
C LYS A 137 24.35 -44.62 -6.17
N VAL A 138 23.52 -44.56 -7.21
CA VAL A 138 23.21 -43.31 -7.93
C VAL A 138 22.00 -42.56 -7.32
N VAL A 139 21.26 -43.18 -6.40
CA VAL A 139 20.14 -42.52 -5.67
C VAL A 139 20.53 -42.10 -4.25
N SER A 140 21.78 -42.32 -3.82
CA SER A 140 22.28 -41.92 -2.50
C SER A 140 23.29 -40.76 -2.57
N SER A 141 22.89 -39.66 -3.20
CA SER A 141 23.51 -38.35 -2.95
C SER A 141 22.48 -37.28 -2.58
N LYS A 142 21.27 -37.70 -2.15
CA LYS A 142 20.35 -36.78 -1.47
C LYS A 142 21.05 -36.34 -0.19
N GLN A 143 21.70 -35.17 -0.24
CA GLN A 143 22.14 -34.45 0.94
C GLN A 143 20.99 -34.52 1.94
N LYS A 144 21.28 -35.03 3.13
CA LYS A 144 20.34 -35.10 4.23
C LYS A 144 19.98 -33.66 4.58
N GLU A 145 18.94 -33.12 3.95
CA GLU A 145 18.39 -31.82 4.32
C GLU A 145 18.10 -31.86 5.81
N LEU A 146 18.82 -31.03 6.56
CA LEU A 146 18.64 -30.96 8.00
C LEU A 146 17.26 -30.36 8.24
N ASP A 147 16.50 -30.98 9.12
CA ASP A 147 15.26 -30.39 9.60
C ASP A 147 15.56 -29.02 10.22
N THR A 148 14.65 -28.05 10.06
CA THR A 148 14.83 -26.66 10.50
C THR A 148 15.20 -26.58 11.99
N ALA A 149 14.58 -27.41 12.84
CA ALA A 149 14.90 -27.45 14.26
C ALA A 149 16.33 -27.96 14.54
N SER A 150 16.83 -28.89 13.71
CA SER A 150 18.20 -29.41 13.81
C SER A 150 19.23 -28.34 13.42
N ILE A 151 18.95 -27.58 12.35
CA ILE A 151 19.79 -26.44 11.95
C ILE A 151 19.84 -25.40 13.07
N ILE A 152 18.69 -24.99 13.60
CA ILE A 152 18.61 -24.01 14.69
C ILE A 152 19.42 -24.49 15.90
N LYS A 153 19.24 -25.75 16.32
CA LYS A 153 20.00 -26.32 17.45
C LYS A 153 21.51 -26.29 17.21
N GLN A 154 21.96 -26.51 15.98
CA GLN A 154 23.37 -26.48 15.61
C GLN A 154 23.95 -25.06 15.62
N ILE A 155 23.23 -24.07 15.09
CA ILE A 155 23.76 -22.71 14.92
C ILE A 155 23.60 -21.84 16.17
N LYS A 156 22.58 -22.09 17.00
CA LYS A 156 22.21 -21.24 18.15
C LYS A 156 23.40 -20.90 19.07
N PRO A 157 24.31 -21.84 19.42
CA PRO A 157 25.43 -21.52 20.30
C PRO A 157 26.45 -20.53 19.73
N GLY A 158 26.49 -20.36 18.40
CA GLY A 158 27.40 -19.41 17.74
C GLY A 158 26.74 -18.08 17.38
N ILE A 159 25.48 -17.85 17.76
CA ILE A 159 24.80 -16.55 17.59
C ILE A 159 24.98 -15.74 18.87
N VAL A 160 25.29 -14.45 18.71
CA VAL A 160 25.56 -13.55 19.83
C VAL A 160 24.74 -12.26 19.71
N THR A 161 24.41 -11.66 20.84
CA THR A 161 23.95 -10.27 20.93
C THR A 161 25.16 -9.36 21.10
N ILE A 162 25.21 -8.26 20.34
CA ILE A 162 26.26 -7.24 20.45
C ILE A 162 25.74 -6.09 21.30
N SER A 163 26.41 -5.85 22.42
CA SER A 163 26.14 -4.76 23.36
C SER A 163 27.28 -3.74 23.35
N ILE A 164 26.94 -2.46 23.44
CA ILE A 164 27.89 -1.35 23.54
C ILE A 164 27.42 -0.44 24.68
N GLN A 165 28.27 -0.23 25.69
CA GLN A 165 27.93 0.58 26.88
C GLN A 165 26.57 0.18 27.49
N ASP A 166 26.35 -1.12 27.64
CA ASP A 166 25.12 -1.72 28.19
C ASP A 166 23.84 -1.48 27.36
N SER A 167 23.97 -0.93 26.16
CA SER A 167 22.89 -0.84 25.17
C SER A 167 23.00 -1.97 24.15
N THR A 168 21.94 -2.78 24.03
CA THR A 168 21.84 -3.81 22.98
C THR A 168 21.66 -3.13 21.62
N ARG A 169 22.56 -3.41 20.67
CA ARG A 169 22.53 -2.76 19.34
C ARG A 169 22.16 -3.67 18.18
N GLY A 170 22.34 -4.98 18.34
CA GLY A 170 22.02 -5.93 17.28
C GLY A 170 22.58 -7.33 17.55
N SER A 171 22.66 -8.12 16.48
CA SER A 171 23.15 -9.48 16.50
C SER A 171 24.53 -9.61 15.85
N GLY A 172 25.19 -10.72 16.13
CA GLY A 172 26.36 -11.19 15.41
C GLY A 172 26.43 -12.71 15.42
N PHE A 173 27.44 -13.26 14.77
CA PHE A 173 27.70 -14.69 14.81
C PHE A 173 29.19 -14.99 14.76
N VAL A 174 29.59 -16.03 15.49
CA VAL A 174 30.97 -16.49 15.57
C VAL A 174 31.31 -17.26 14.30
N VAL A 175 32.47 -16.96 13.70
CA VAL A 175 32.96 -17.57 12.45
C VAL A 175 34.23 -18.38 12.63
N SER A 176 34.79 -18.42 13.84
CA SER A 176 35.98 -19.20 14.17
C SER A 176 36.04 -19.64 15.63
N LYS A 177 36.80 -20.71 15.88
CA LYS A 177 37.04 -21.24 17.23
C LYS A 177 37.73 -20.25 18.15
N ASP A 178 38.60 -19.40 17.63
CA ASP A 178 39.34 -18.39 18.38
C ASP A 178 38.54 -17.09 18.61
N GLY A 179 37.28 -17.04 18.18
CA GLY A 179 36.34 -15.98 18.56
C GLY A 179 36.33 -14.76 17.64
N TYR A 180 36.51 -14.97 16.33
CA TYR A 180 36.09 -13.96 15.35
C TYR A 180 34.57 -13.95 15.24
N ILE A 181 33.98 -12.76 15.27
CA ILE A 181 32.54 -12.54 15.24
C ILE A 181 32.22 -11.55 14.13
N VAL A 182 31.24 -11.89 13.30
CA VAL A 182 30.73 -11.02 12.24
C VAL A 182 29.47 -10.32 12.71
N THR A 183 29.33 -9.04 12.37
CA THR A 183 28.11 -8.23 12.55
C THR A 183 28.07 -7.14 11.47
N ASN A 184 27.11 -6.22 11.54
CA ASN A 184 27.06 -5.05 10.66
C ASN A 184 27.86 -3.87 11.20
N ALA A 185 28.32 -3.01 10.28
CA ALA A 185 29.02 -1.77 10.62
C ALA A 185 28.12 -0.81 11.43
N HIS A 186 26.83 -0.71 11.09
CA HIS A 186 25.90 0.15 11.84
C HIS A 186 25.61 -0.35 13.28
N VAL A 187 25.75 -1.66 13.52
CA VAL A 187 25.63 -2.26 14.86
C VAL A 187 26.86 -1.89 15.70
N MET A 188 28.06 -2.00 15.10
CA MET A 188 29.33 -1.71 15.76
C MET A 188 29.95 -0.38 15.31
N GLN A 189 29.48 0.72 15.91
CA GLN A 189 30.05 2.07 15.69
C GLN A 189 31.18 2.42 16.67
N GLU A 190 31.36 1.63 17.74
CA GLU A 190 32.41 1.82 18.73
C GLU A 190 33.56 0.83 18.54
N LYS A 191 34.67 1.07 19.24
CA LYS A 191 35.89 0.23 19.14
C LYS A 191 35.81 -1.08 19.92
N ALA A 192 34.97 -1.11 20.95
CA ALA A 192 34.83 -2.22 21.86
C ALA A 192 33.38 -2.37 22.29
N GLY A 193 33.02 -3.59 22.67
CA GLY A 193 31.70 -3.92 23.15
C GLY A 193 31.74 -5.29 23.83
N THR A 194 30.56 -5.81 24.12
CA THR A 194 30.38 -7.11 24.75
C THR A 194 29.56 -7.99 23.84
N ALA A 195 30.05 -9.20 23.55
CA ALA A 195 29.28 -10.24 22.90
C ALA A 195 28.65 -11.14 23.97
N VAL A 196 27.32 -11.21 23.97
CA VAL A 196 26.54 -12.04 24.87
C VAL A 196 26.03 -13.25 24.11
N PHE A 197 26.32 -14.44 24.62
CA PHE A 197 25.95 -15.72 24.01
C PHE A 197 24.55 -16.16 24.45
N ALA A 198 23.96 -17.10 23.71
CA ALA A 198 22.63 -17.63 24.01
C ALA A 198 22.52 -18.38 25.36
N ASP A 199 23.65 -18.72 25.99
CA ASP A 199 23.72 -19.31 27.34
C ASP A 199 23.87 -18.25 28.45
N GLY A 200 23.88 -16.97 28.09
CA GLY A 200 24.08 -15.84 29.00
C GLY A 200 25.55 -15.56 29.32
N SER A 201 26.51 -16.32 28.76
CA SER A 201 27.92 -16.00 28.91
C SER A 201 28.28 -14.73 28.14
N GLU A 202 29.21 -13.94 28.68
CA GLU A 202 29.66 -12.69 28.08
C GLU A 202 31.14 -12.74 27.73
N THR A 203 31.56 -11.96 26.75
CA THR A 203 32.95 -11.82 26.34
C THR A 203 33.16 -10.45 25.73
N ASP A 204 34.20 -9.75 26.19
CA ASP A 204 34.60 -8.48 25.58
C ASP A 204 35.11 -8.72 24.16
N VAL A 205 34.70 -7.85 23.25
CA VAL A 205 35.10 -7.88 21.84
C VAL A 205 35.73 -6.56 21.44
N LYS A 206 36.74 -6.64 20.58
CA LYS A 206 37.37 -5.48 19.93
C LYS A 206 37.09 -5.51 18.44
N LEU A 207 36.92 -4.34 17.85
CA LEU A 207 36.72 -4.17 16.42
C LEU A 207 38.02 -4.52 15.66
N ALA A 208 37.98 -5.60 14.88
CA ALA A 208 39.08 -6.08 14.04
C ALA A 208 39.09 -5.49 12.64
N MET A 209 37.90 -5.23 12.09
CA MET A 209 37.73 -4.57 10.81
C MET A 209 36.35 -3.93 10.73
N LEU A 210 36.28 -2.75 10.12
CA LEU A 210 35.05 -2.05 9.80
C LEU A 210 35.08 -1.70 8.32
N ASP A 211 33.98 -2.01 7.63
CA ASP A 211 33.74 -1.66 6.23
C ASP A 211 32.34 -1.07 6.12
N GLU A 212 32.26 0.25 6.20
CA GLU A 212 30.99 0.99 6.13
C GLU A 212 30.34 0.91 4.74
N GLU A 213 31.14 0.80 3.68
CA GLU A 213 30.67 0.72 2.28
C GLU A 213 29.96 -0.60 1.98
N ARG A 214 30.22 -1.64 2.79
CA ARG A 214 29.57 -2.96 2.73
C ARG A 214 28.70 -3.26 3.94
N ASP A 215 28.56 -2.31 4.87
CA ASP A 215 27.88 -2.45 6.15
C ASP A 215 28.33 -3.70 6.94
N PHE A 216 29.65 -3.94 6.97
CA PHE A 216 30.28 -5.12 7.57
C PHE A 216 31.23 -4.73 8.72
N ALA A 217 31.18 -5.50 9.80
CA ALA A 217 32.15 -5.43 10.88
C ALA A 217 32.62 -6.83 11.28
N LEU A 218 33.92 -6.96 11.50
CA LEU A 218 34.55 -8.13 12.08
C LEU A 218 35.09 -7.76 13.46
N LEU A 219 34.68 -8.50 14.47
CA LEU A 219 35.11 -8.35 15.85
C LEU A 219 35.97 -9.53 16.27
N LYS A 220 36.81 -9.31 17.28
CA LYS A 220 37.63 -10.35 17.90
C LYS A 220 37.38 -10.38 19.39
N ALA A 221 37.00 -11.55 19.90
CA ALA A 221 36.94 -11.84 21.32
C ALA A 221 38.31 -11.67 21.98
N THR A 222 38.35 -10.98 23.11
CA THR A 222 39.57 -10.79 23.92
C THR A 222 39.93 -12.05 24.69
N THR A 223 38.92 -12.80 25.15
CA THR A 223 39.11 -14.08 25.83
C THR A 223 39.22 -15.20 24.80
N VAL A 224 40.29 -15.99 24.87
CA VAL A 224 40.45 -17.19 24.03
C VAL A 224 39.77 -18.37 24.72
N LYS A 225 38.71 -18.90 24.11
CA LYS A 225 38.01 -20.15 24.49
C LYS A 225 37.61 -20.89 23.21
N ASP A 226 37.26 -22.17 23.28
CA ASP A 226 36.76 -22.92 22.10
C ASP A 226 35.32 -22.51 21.83
N TYR A 227 35.13 -21.41 21.09
CA TYR A 227 33.81 -20.88 20.76
C TYR A 227 33.08 -21.80 19.78
N ALA A 228 31.78 -22.02 20.00
CA ALA A 228 30.93 -22.56 18.96
C ALA A 228 30.82 -21.55 17.80
N PHE A 229 31.00 -22.01 16.57
CA PHE A 229 31.08 -21.15 15.39
C PHE A 229 30.30 -21.73 14.22
N LEU A 230 29.87 -20.84 13.33
CA LEU A 230 29.12 -21.17 12.13
C LEU A 230 30.04 -21.35 10.94
N LYS A 231 29.65 -22.24 10.03
CA LYS A 231 30.37 -22.44 8.76
C LYS A 231 29.96 -21.37 7.77
N ILE A 232 30.96 -20.74 7.15
CA ILE A 232 30.74 -19.81 6.03
C ILE A 232 30.48 -20.61 4.75
N GLY A 233 29.31 -20.38 4.15
CA GLY A 233 28.89 -21.00 2.90
C GLY A 233 29.38 -20.25 1.67
N ASP A 234 28.58 -20.33 0.60
CA ASP A 234 28.85 -19.72 -0.70
C ASP A 234 27.56 -19.12 -1.26
N SER A 235 27.44 -17.79 -1.21
CA SER A 235 26.25 -17.08 -1.69
C SER A 235 26.07 -17.12 -3.20
N SER A 236 27.11 -17.45 -3.97
CA SER A 236 27.01 -17.57 -5.44
C SER A 236 26.16 -18.76 -5.88
N LYS A 237 25.93 -19.72 -4.97
CA LYS A 237 25.10 -20.91 -5.20
C LYS A 237 23.64 -20.71 -4.81
N CYS A 238 23.28 -19.58 -4.20
CA CYS A 238 21.91 -19.27 -3.83
C CYS A 238 21.06 -19.07 -5.08
N SER A 239 19.89 -19.69 -5.09
CA SER A 239 18.88 -19.58 -6.13
C SER A 239 17.56 -19.07 -5.55
N GLU A 240 16.76 -18.42 -6.38
CA GLU A 240 15.41 -18.01 -5.99
C GLU A 240 14.58 -19.23 -5.58
N GLY A 241 13.86 -19.13 -4.47
CA GLY A 241 13.12 -20.24 -3.87
C GLY A 241 13.90 -21.08 -2.85
N ASP A 242 15.22 -20.90 -2.73
CA ASP A 242 16.00 -21.60 -1.70
C ASP A 242 15.50 -21.24 -0.30
N ALA A 243 15.22 -22.24 0.53
CA ALA A 243 14.80 -22.03 1.91
C ALA A 243 15.94 -21.44 2.75
N VAL A 244 15.63 -20.40 3.52
CA VAL A 244 16.58 -19.69 4.37
C VAL A 244 16.03 -19.45 5.76
N ILE A 245 16.94 -19.33 6.72
CA ILE A 245 16.64 -18.97 8.11
C ILE A 245 17.43 -17.72 8.44
N ALA A 246 16.75 -16.62 8.76
CA ALA A 246 17.39 -15.46 9.34
C ALA A 246 17.40 -15.62 10.87
N ALA A 247 18.59 -15.59 11.44
CA ALA A 247 18.78 -15.79 12.86
C ALA A 247 19.34 -14.53 13.54
N GLY A 248 18.97 -14.31 14.79
CA GLY A 248 19.39 -13.17 15.59
C GLY A 248 19.18 -13.40 17.08
N SER A 249 19.54 -12.40 17.87
CA SER A 249 19.43 -12.38 19.32
C SER A 249 18.96 -10.99 19.75
N PRO A 250 17.64 -10.68 19.57
CA PRO A 250 17.03 -9.35 19.76
C PRO A 250 17.21 -8.77 21.16
N LEU A 251 17.29 -9.63 22.18
CA LEU A 251 17.39 -9.29 23.59
C LEU A 251 18.32 -10.30 24.27
N LEU A 252 18.90 -9.92 25.41
CA LEU A 252 19.81 -10.74 26.24
C LEU A 252 19.23 -12.10 26.70
N LEU A 253 17.98 -12.42 26.38
CA LEU A 253 17.23 -13.55 26.93
C LEU A 253 16.91 -14.63 25.90
N GLU A 254 16.63 -14.30 24.62
CA GLU A 254 16.26 -15.32 23.62
C GLU A 254 16.68 -14.98 22.18
N SER A 255 17.28 -15.96 21.50
CA SER A 255 17.54 -15.92 20.06
C SER A 255 16.25 -16.00 19.24
N SER A 256 16.12 -15.15 18.23
CA SER A 256 15.00 -15.14 17.28
C SER A 256 15.40 -15.82 15.97
N PHE A 257 14.47 -16.59 15.41
CA PHE A 257 14.64 -17.28 14.13
C PHE A 257 13.41 -17.05 13.27
N THR A 258 13.62 -16.57 12.05
CA THR A 258 12.57 -16.38 11.06
C THR A 258 12.92 -17.19 9.82
N LYS A 259 11.92 -17.85 9.23
CA LYS A 259 12.11 -18.71 8.05
C LYS A 259 11.45 -18.05 6.85
N GLY A 260 12.11 -18.17 5.70
CA GLY A 260 11.61 -17.69 4.42
C GLY A 260 12.33 -18.38 3.28
N ILE A 261 12.32 -17.74 2.12
CA ILE A 261 13.03 -18.13 0.92
C ILE A 261 13.90 -16.99 0.42
N VAL A 262 14.87 -17.31 -0.44
CA VAL A 262 15.53 -16.31 -1.29
C VAL A 262 14.53 -15.83 -2.32
N SER A 263 14.13 -14.56 -2.24
CA SER A 263 13.27 -13.91 -3.23
C SER A 263 14.07 -13.39 -4.42
N SER A 264 15.35 -13.04 -4.22
CA SER A 264 16.31 -12.71 -5.28
C SER A 264 17.73 -12.88 -4.76
N ALA A 265 18.57 -13.60 -5.50
CA ALA A 265 19.93 -13.95 -5.05
C ALA A 265 20.97 -12.83 -5.29
N LYS A 266 20.67 -11.85 -6.15
CA LYS A 266 21.60 -10.79 -6.55
C LYS A 266 20.88 -9.46 -6.75
N ARG A 267 20.80 -8.65 -5.70
CA ARG A 267 20.43 -7.24 -5.75
C ARG A 267 21.68 -6.38 -5.50
N SER A 268 21.76 -5.22 -6.11
CA SER A 268 22.82 -4.24 -5.84
C SER A 268 22.20 -2.85 -5.80
N PHE A 269 22.65 -2.01 -4.87
CA PHE A 269 22.26 -0.61 -4.80
C PHE A 269 23.46 0.29 -5.16
N PRO A 270 23.25 1.43 -5.84
CA PRO A 270 24.35 2.30 -6.29
C PRO A 270 25.27 2.81 -5.17
N PHE A 271 24.76 2.89 -3.95
CA PHE A 271 25.45 3.40 -2.76
C PHE A 271 26.04 2.31 -1.86
N LEU A 272 25.92 1.03 -2.25
CA LEU A 272 26.46 -0.12 -1.49
C LEU A 272 27.42 -0.91 -2.36
N GLN A 273 28.66 -1.09 -1.91
CA GLN A 273 29.67 -1.88 -2.63
C GLN A 273 29.59 -3.39 -2.30
N ALA A 274 28.37 -3.87 -2.06
CA ALA A 274 28.08 -5.27 -1.77
C ALA A 274 26.78 -5.70 -2.47
N GLY A 275 26.76 -6.95 -2.91
CA GLY A 275 25.56 -7.64 -3.34
C GLY A 275 24.67 -7.99 -2.15
N LEU A 276 23.38 -8.01 -2.40
CA LEU A 276 22.34 -8.32 -1.44
C LEU A 276 21.55 -9.54 -1.89
N ILE A 277 21.22 -10.38 -0.91
CA ILE A 277 20.24 -11.45 -1.01
C ILE A 277 18.93 -10.88 -0.47
N GLN A 278 17.90 -10.87 -1.31
CA GLN A 278 16.55 -10.51 -0.91
C GLN A 278 15.82 -11.75 -0.38
N THR A 279 15.09 -11.61 0.72
CA THR A 279 14.34 -12.70 1.36
C THR A 279 13.01 -12.20 1.91
N ASP A 280 12.03 -13.07 2.00
CA ASP A 280 10.78 -12.83 2.75
C ASP A 280 10.87 -13.27 4.23
N ALA A 281 12.00 -13.86 4.64
CA ALA A 281 12.29 -14.10 6.05
C ALA A 281 12.31 -12.75 6.77
N ALA A 282 11.52 -12.63 7.85
CA ALA A 282 11.38 -11.36 8.54
C ALA A 282 12.73 -10.87 9.11
N ILE A 283 13.16 -9.69 8.67
CA ILE A 283 14.36 -8.99 9.14
C ILE A 283 13.92 -7.81 10.00
N ASN A 284 14.42 -7.73 11.23
CA ASN A 284 14.07 -6.74 12.24
C ASN A 284 15.33 -6.27 12.98
N PRO A 285 15.27 -5.22 13.83
CA PRO A 285 16.47 -4.68 14.47
C PRO A 285 17.23 -5.74 15.29
N GLY A 286 16.49 -6.72 15.79
CA GLY A 286 17.02 -7.77 16.64
C GLY A 286 17.69 -8.94 15.92
N ASN A 287 17.55 -9.10 14.61
CA ASN A 287 18.35 -10.04 13.81
C ASN A 287 19.29 -9.37 12.81
N SER A 288 19.29 -8.03 12.73
CA SER A 288 20.31 -7.23 12.03
C SER A 288 21.71 -7.53 12.58
N GLY A 289 22.66 -7.81 11.69
CA GLY A 289 24.01 -8.27 12.00
C GLY A 289 24.12 -9.79 12.22
N GLY A 290 22.99 -10.48 12.39
CA GLY A 290 22.93 -11.94 12.49
C GLY A 290 23.04 -12.64 11.12
N PRO A 291 23.16 -13.97 11.11
CA PRO A 291 23.39 -14.70 9.87
C PRO A 291 22.09 -15.03 9.13
N LEU A 292 22.18 -15.05 7.79
CA LEU A 292 21.23 -15.72 6.91
C LEU A 292 21.77 -17.11 6.57
N ILE A 293 21.00 -18.15 6.86
CA ILE A 293 21.45 -19.55 6.86
C ILE A 293 20.72 -20.35 5.79
N ASN A 294 21.46 -21.19 5.04
CA ASN A 294 20.88 -22.13 4.07
C ASN A 294 20.42 -23.45 4.73
N HIS A 295 19.79 -24.34 3.95
CA HIS A 295 19.33 -25.66 4.40
C HIS A 295 20.45 -26.60 4.91
N SER A 296 21.72 -26.27 4.66
CA SER A 296 22.89 -27.02 5.16
C SER A 296 23.44 -26.47 6.48
N GLY A 297 22.83 -25.42 7.04
CA GLY A 297 23.32 -24.76 8.25
C GLY A 297 24.54 -23.87 8.02
N GLU A 298 24.77 -23.44 6.78
CA GLU A 298 25.89 -22.57 6.41
C GLU A 298 25.41 -21.13 6.22
N VAL A 299 26.27 -20.18 6.59
CA VAL A 299 26.01 -18.74 6.43
C VAL A 299 26.16 -18.36 4.96
N ILE A 300 25.09 -17.86 4.36
CA ILE A 300 25.05 -17.34 2.99
C ILE A 300 24.91 -15.81 2.95
N GLY A 301 24.56 -15.17 4.06
CA GLY A 301 24.56 -13.72 4.15
C GLY A 301 24.51 -13.18 5.58
N ILE A 302 24.56 -11.86 5.70
CA ILE A 302 24.46 -11.12 6.97
C ILE A 302 23.20 -10.27 6.90
N ASN A 303 22.21 -10.58 7.73
CA ASN A 303 20.94 -9.86 7.79
C ASN A 303 21.19 -8.38 8.05
N SER A 304 20.60 -7.48 7.27
CA SER A 304 20.77 -6.04 7.48
C SER A 304 19.44 -5.31 7.35
N LEU A 305 19.00 -4.70 8.45
CA LEU A 305 17.79 -3.88 8.49
C LEU A 305 17.97 -2.52 7.80
N LYS A 306 19.21 -2.05 7.60
CA LYS A 306 19.50 -0.77 6.91
C LYS A 306 18.83 -0.68 5.54
N PHE A 307 18.56 -1.83 4.91
CA PHE A 307 17.96 -1.92 3.58
C PHE A 307 16.53 -2.46 3.59
N SER A 308 16.01 -2.89 4.75
CA SER A 308 14.62 -3.31 4.91
C SER A 308 13.74 -2.06 4.98
N GLY A 309 12.85 -1.86 4.00
CA GLY A 309 12.04 -0.65 3.94
C GLY A 309 11.01 -0.59 5.07
N GLU A 310 11.01 0.49 5.87
CA GLU A 310 10.06 0.73 6.99
C GLU A 310 8.56 0.72 6.61
N LYS A 311 8.21 0.58 5.32
CA LYS A 311 6.82 0.60 4.82
C LYS A 311 6.45 -0.59 3.94
N VAL A 312 7.31 -1.62 3.81
CA VAL A 312 7.01 -2.81 3.01
C VAL A 312 7.25 -4.05 3.86
N GLU A 313 6.18 -4.63 4.38
CA GLU A 313 6.22 -5.92 5.07
C GLU A 313 6.62 -7.03 4.08
N GLY A 314 7.47 -7.96 4.52
CA GLY A 314 7.86 -9.12 3.72
C GLY A 314 9.01 -8.92 2.73
N ILE A 315 9.73 -7.79 2.77
CA ILE A 315 10.98 -7.61 2.01
C ILE A 315 12.14 -7.36 2.98
N GLY A 316 12.99 -8.36 3.15
CA GLY A 316 14.24 -8.31 3.91
C GLY A 316 15.46 -8.43 3.00
N PHE A 317 16.60 -7.95 3.50
CA PHE A 317 17.88 -8.04 2.81
C PHE A 317 18.99 -8.58 3.71
N ALA A 318 19.91 -9.31 3.10
CA ALA A 318 21.16 -9.74 3.71
C ALA A 318 22.34 -9.46 2.78
N ILE A 319 23.46 -9.00 3.33
CA ILE A 319 24.71 -8.82 2.60
C ILE A 319 25.22 -10.19 2.18
N ALA A 320 25.50 -10.40 0.89
CA ALA A 320 25.94 -11.68 0.38
C ALA A 320 27.31 -12.06 0.99
N ILE A 321 27.42 -13.25 1.56
CA ILE A 321 28.60 -13.61 2.36
C ILE A 321 29.90 -13.57 1.56
N ASN A 322 29.85 -13.86 0.26
CA ASN A 322 31.04 -13.87 -0.60
C ASN A 322 31.69 -12.49 -0.75
N ASP A 323 30.95 -11.39 -0.61
CA ASP A 323 31.51 -10.04 -0.72
C ASP A 323 32.45 -9.72 0.44
N VAL A 324 32.22 -10.33 1.61
CA VAL A 324 33.01 -10.10 2.83
C VAL A 324 33.82 -11.31 3.28
N LYS A 325 33.61 -12.47 2.64
CA LYS A 325 34.29 -13.74 2.96
C LYS A 325 35.81 -13.60 2.96
N HIS A 326 36.35 -12.87 1.99
CA HIS A 326 37.79 -12.64 1.87
C HIS A 326 38.37 -11.86 3.07
N HIS A 327 37.62 -10.92 3.66
CA HIS A 327 38.02 -10.22 4.87
C HIS A 327 38.11 -11.17 6.08
N ILE A 328 37.14 -12.07 6.21
CA ILE A 328 37.12 -13.08 7.28
C ILE A 328 38.34 -13.99 7.15
N THR A 329 38.56 -14.57 5.96
CA THR A 329 39.65 -15.53 5.75
C THR A 329 41.03 -14.88 5.88
N ALA A 330 41.21 -13.65 5.36
CA ALA A 330 42.49 -12.95 5.47
C ALA A 330 42.88 -12.67 6.93
N LYS A 331 41.91 -12.36 7.80
CA LYS A 331 42.17 -12.11 9.23
C LYS A 331 42.38 -13.39 10.04
N GLN A 332 41.66 -14.46 9.70
CA GLN A 332 41.90 -15.78 10.30
C GLN A 332 43.30 -16.35 9.99
N ALA A 333 43.90 -15.94 8.89
CA ALA A 333 45.24 -16.37 8.48
C ALA A 333 46.39 -15.54 9.11
N MET A 334 46.08 -14.43 9.81
CA MET A 334 47.10 -13.58 10.44
C MET A 334 47.60 -14.20 11.76
N THR A 335 48.89 -14.01 12.05
CA THR A 335 49.42 -14.28 13.39
C THR A 335 48.88 -13.28 14.42
N ASP A 336 48.86 -13.63 15.71
CA ASP A 336 48.38 -12.74 16.78
C ASP A 336 49.11 -11.38 16.78
N SER A 337 50.39 -11.36 16.41
CA SER A 337 51.20 -10.13 16.32
C SER A 337 50.76 -9.23 15.16
N GLU A 338 50.52 -9.82 13.98
CA GLU A 338 50.02 -9.09 12.81
C GLU A 338 48.59 -8.57 13.03
N LEU A 339 47.77 -9.37 13.72
CA LEU A 339 46.43 -8.98 14.12
C LEU A 339 46.46 -7.80 15.09
N ALA A 340 47.30 -7.84 16.13
CA ALA A 340 47.46 -6.74 17.08
C ALA A 340 47.87 -5.43 16.40
N GLN A 341 48.81 -5.49 15.44
CA GLN A 341 49.20 -4.32 14.64
C GLN A 341 48.08 -3.84 13.71
N ALA A 342 47.30 -4.75 13.13
CA ALA A 342 46.15 -4.37 12.31
C ALA A 342 45.04 -3.72 13.14
N LEU A 343 44.80 -4.21 14.36
CA LEU A 343 43.87 -3.64 15.33
C LEU A 343 44.30 -2.21 15.72
N ASP A 344 45.57 -1.99 16.06
CA ASP A 344 46.09 -0.65 16.39
C ASP A 344 45.96 0.34 15.22
N ARG A 345 46.20 -0.12 13.99
CA ARG A 345 46.01 0.71 12.78
C ARG A 345 44.54 1.05 12.54
N ALA A 346 43.64 0.07 12.67
CA ALA A 346 42.20 0.30 12.56
C ALA A 346 41.74 1.28 13.65
N GLU A 347 42.26 1.14 14.86
CA GLU A 347 41.95 2.00 15.99
C GLU A 347 42.34 3.47 15.75
N LYS A 348 43.54 3.70 15.20
CA LYS A 348 44.01 5.04 14.82
C LYS A 348 43.19 5.65 13.70
N LYS A 349 42.83 4.86 12.69
CA LYS A 349 42.01 5.33 11.57
C LYS A 349 40.60 5.71 12.00
N ILE A 350 40.00 4.94 12.90
CA ILE A 350 38.70 5.27 13.49
C ILE A 350 38.80 6.57 14.30
N GLN A 351 39.85 6.76 15.11
CA GLN A 351 40.04 8.03 15.83
C GLN A 351 40.21 9.23 14.90
N GLU A 352 40.91 9.06 13.79
CA GLU A 352 41.10 10.09 12.78
C GLU A 352 39.77 10.46 12.10
N VAL A 353 38.99 9.46 11.69
CA VAL A 353 37.67 9.64 11.07
C VAL A 353 36.66 10.23 12.06
N SER A 354 36.62 9.75 13.31
CA SER A 354 35.75 10.31 14.35
C SER A 354 36.10 11.76 14.69
N ARG A 355 37.39 12.13 14.62
CA ARG A 355 37.84 13.52 14.83
C ARG A 355 37.37 14.43 13.68
N TRP A 356 37.49 13.98 12.44
CA TRP A 356 36.93 14.66 11.26
C TRP A 356 35.41 14.81 11.35
N ARG A 357 34.70 13.73 11.69
CA ARG A 357 33.24 13.72 11.84
C ARG A 357 32.76 14.71 12.89
N ASN A 358 33.46 14.85 14.02
CA ASN A 358 33.08 15.79 15.07
C ASN A 358 33.36 17.26 14.71
N GLU A 359 34.37 17.54 13.87
CA GLU A 359 34.72 18.92 13.49
C GLU A 359 33.87 19.47 12.32
N GLU A 360 33.54 18.63 11.33
CA GLU A 360 32.62 19.01 10.23
C GLU A 360 31.15 18.96 10.65
N ALA A 361 30.71 17.93 11.39
CA ALA A 361 29.32 17.84 11.85
C ALA A 361 28.95 19.00 12.79
N MET A 362 29.87 19.49 13.63
CA MET A 362 29.58 20.64 14.50
C MET A 362 29.37 21.96 13.73
N ARG A 363 29.99 22.15 12.56
CA ARG A 363 29.76 23.33 11.72
C ARG A 363 28.50 23.18 10.87
N GLU A 364 28.29 22.02 10.27
CA GLU A 364 27.09 21.76 9.47
C GLU A 364 25.83 21.64 10.31
N GLU A 365 25.88 20.98 11.47
CA GLU A 365 24.73 20.85 12.39
C GLU A 365 24.34 22.19 12.98
N LYS A 366 25.29 23.07 13.32
CA LYS A 366 24.97 24.44 13.76
C LYS A 366 24.28 25.22 12.63
N THR A 367 24.81 25.14 11.41
CA THR A 367 24.26 25.85 10.25
C THR A 367 22.89 25.30 9.83
N ILE A 368 22.69 23.98 9.92
CA ILE A 368 21.42 23.30 9.63
C ILE A 368 20.41 23.55 10.74
N LYS A 369 20.79 23.53 12.02
CA LYS A 369 19.90 23.88 13.13
C LYS A 369 19.46 25.34 13.05
N ASP A 370 20.37 26.26 12.73
CA ASP A 370 20.03 27.68 12.57
C ASP A 370 19.07 27.88 11.39
N LYS A 371 19.32 27.23 10.23
CA LYS A 371 18.40 27.24 9.09
C LYS A 371 17.05 26.58 9.39
N LEU A 372 17.04 25.46 10.11
CA LEU A 372 15.82 24.74 10.47
C LEU A 372 14.98 25.55 11.45
N ILE A 373 15.62 26.20 12.43
CA ILE A 373 14.96 27.14 13.35
C ILE A 373 14.39 28.30 12.52
N GLU A 374 15.16 28.92 11.64
CA GLU A 374 14.67 30.05 10.83
C GLU A 374 13.49 29.65 9.92
N GLU A 375 13.54 28.49 9.27
CA GLU A 375 12.42 27.94 8.50
C GLU A 375 11.20 27.60 9.37
N GLN A 376 11.42 27.13 10.60
CA GLN A 376 10.35 26.80 11.53
C GLN A 376 9.66 28.07 12.04
N TRP A 377 10.43 29.12 12.34
CA TRP A 377 9.92 30.45 12.69
C TRP A 377 9.21 31.12 11.51
N GLU A 378 9.69 30.97 10.28
CA GLU A 378 8.97 31.43 9.09
C GLU A 378 7.65 30.70 8.87
N ARG A 379 7.63 29.37 9.05
CA ARG A 379 6.41 28.57 8.97
C ARG A 379 5.38 29.00 10.00
N GLU A 380 5.81 29.25 11.24
CA GLU A 380 4.93 29.76 12.29
C GLU A 380 4.43 31.17 11.97
N ARG A 381 5.28 32.06 11.46
CA ARG A 381 4.89 33.41 11.04
C ARG A 381 3.83 33.36 9.93
N ARG A 382 4.04 32.55 8.88
CA ARG A 382 3.06 32.37 7.79
C ARG A 382 1.77 31.73 8.29
N ARG A 383 1.84 30.77 9.21
CA ARG A 383 0.67 30.14 9.83
C ARG A 383 -0.13 31.14 10.64
N LYS A 384 0.55 32.02 11.39
CA LYS A 384 -0.10 33.10 12.15
C LYS A 384 -0.75 34.12 11.22
N GLU A 385 -0.05 34.58 10.19
CA GLU A 385 -0.60 35.52 9.20
C GLU A 385 -1.82 34.92 8.46
N LEU A 386 -1.77 33.63 8.10
CA LEU A 386 -2.93 32.93 7.53
C LEU A 386 -4.08 32.83 8.53
N SER A 387 -3.79 32.53 9.79
CA SER A 387 -4.79 32.47 10.87
C SER A 387 -5.48 33.82 11.04
N ASP A 388 -4.72 34.91 11.12
CA ASP A 388 -5.23 36.27 11.28
C ASP A 388 -6.10 36.67 10.07
N ARG A 389 -5.70 36.29 8.85
CA ARG A 389 -6.51 36.50 7.63
C ARG A 389 -7.81 35.70 7.62
N VAL A 390 -7.78 34.46 8.10
CA VAL A 390 -8.97 33.61 8.22
C VAL A 390 -9.91 34.17 9.28
N GLU A 391 -9.39 34.65 10.40
CA GLU A 391 -10.18 35.28 11.46
C GLU A 391 -10.88 36.55 10.97
N GLU A 392 -10.15 37.43 10.27
CA GLU A 392 -10.73 38.64 9.68
C GLU A 392 -11.79 38.31 8.61
N ALA A 393 -11.52 37.32 7.75
CA ALA A 393 -12.50 36.86 6.76
C ALA A 393 -13.77 36.29 7.42
N ASN A 394 -13.62 35.53 8.51
CA ASN A 394 -14.74 34.99 9.28
C ASN A 394 -15.58 36.11 9.92
N LYS A 395 -14.93 37.15 10.44
CA LYS A 395 -15.61 38.33 11.00
C LYS A 395 -16.43 39.06 9.95
N VAL A 396 -15.85 39.30 8.76
CA VAL A 396 -16.56 39.90 7.63
C VAL A 396 -17.74 39.04 7.18
N LEU A 397 -17.59 37.71 7.17
CA LEU A 397 -18.69 36.79 6.84
C LEU A 397 -19.80 36.81 7.90
N GLN A 398 -19.46 36.90 9.19
CA GLN A 398 -20.44 37.04 10.27
C GLN A 398 -21.23 38.34 10.12
N GLU A 399 -20.56 39.47 9.90
CA GLU A 399 -21.23 40.75 9.70
C GLU A 399 -22.16 40.72 8.47
N LYS A 400 -21.74 40.09 7.37
CA LYS A 400 -22.60 39.88 6.19
C LYS A 400 -23.83 39.02 6.51
N ARG A 401 -23.68 37.96 7.31
CA ARG A 401 -24.80 37.11 7.74
C ARG A 401 -25.78 37.89 8.61
N GLU A 402 -25.30 38.61 9.62
CA GLU A 402 -26.15 39.43 10.48
C GLU A 402 -26.90 40.52 9.69
N ASN A 403 -26.23 41.17 8.74
CA ASN A 403 -26.87 42.16 7.88
C ASN A 403 -27.89 41.54 6.93
N ALA A 404 -27.65 40.33 6.41
CA ALA A 404 -28.61 39.61 5.59
C ALA A 404 -29.84 39.17 6.40
N GLU A 405 -29.64 38.68 7.62
CA GLU A 405 -30.72 38.31 8.55
C GLU A 405 -31.58 39.52 8.92
N LYS A 406 -30.96 40.67 9.22
CA LYS A 406 -31.70 41.93 9.48
C LYS A 406 -32.56 42.34 8.27
N ARG A 407 -32.01 42.26 7.05
CA ARG A 407 -32.76 42.57 5.82
C ARG A 407 -33.95 41.63 5.63
N LEU A 408 -33.74 40.33 5.79
CA LEU A 408 -34.82 39.34 5.70
C LEU A 408 -35.90 39.58 6.75
N GLN A 409 -35.51 39.93 7.98
CA GLN A 409 -36.45 40.24 9.06
C GLN A 409 -37.27 41.51 8.77
N GLU A 410 -36.63 42.55 8.24
CA GLU A 410 -37.31 43.78 7.82
C GLU A 410 -38.29 43.53 6.68
N GLU A 411 -37.90 42.75 5.67
CA GLU A 411 -38.77 42.35 4.55
C GLU A 411 -39.96 41.53 5.04
N TYR A 412 -39.72 40.56 5.92
CA TYR A 412 -40.77 39.73 6.53
C TYR A 412 -41.77 40.59 7.31
N GLU A 413 -41.30 41.50 8.17
CA GLU A 413 -42.17 42.40 8.94
C GLU A 413 -42.93 43.37 8.03
N GLN A 414 -42.32 43.87 6.95
CA GLN A 414 -43.02 44.67 5.94
C GLN A 414 -44.10 43.86 5.21
N GLN A 415 -43.83 42.61 4.85
CA GLN A 415 -44.80 41.75 4.20
C GLN A 415 -45.96 41.41 5.14
N LYS A 416 -45.65 41.12 6.41
CA LYS A 416 -46.64 40.87 7.46
C LYS A 416 -47.54 42.09 7.69
N ARG A 417 -46.98 43.30 7.79
CA ARG A 417 -47.77 44.55 7.87
C ARG A 417 -48.68 44.73 6.67
N ARG A 418 -48.18 44.54 5.44
CA ARG A 418 -48.98 44.62 4.21
C ARG A 418 -50.13 43.60 4.22
N LEU A 419 -49.91 42.38 4.70
CA LEU A 419 -50.95 41.37 4.83
C LEU A 419 -52.00 41.76 5.88
N GLN A 420 -51.59 42.31 7.02
CA GLN A 420 -52.49 42.80 8.07
C GLN A 420 -53.34 43.98 7.57
N GLU A 421 -52.72 44.99 6.95
CA GLU A 421 -53.42 46.14 6.35
C GLU A 421 -54.42 45.69 5.28
N ASN A 422 -54.04 44.75 4.41
CA ASN A 422 -54.95 44.18 3.42
C ASN A 422 -56.11 43.42 4.07
N ALA A 423 -55.87 42.67 5.14
CA ALA A 423 -56.92 41.95 5.87
C ALA A 423 -57.88 42.92 6.58
N GLU A 424 -57.37 43.98 7.20
CA GLU A 424 -58.17 45.04 7.82
C GLU A 424 -58.99 45.81 6.79
N MET A 425 -58.39 46.16 5.65
CA MET A 425 -59.10 46.80 4.53
C MET A 425 -60.25 45.91 4.03
N ARG A 426 -60.01 44.60 3.86
CA ARG A 426 -61.05 43.63 3.47
C ARG A 426 -62.17 43.54 4.51
N ARG A 427 -61.82 43.51 5.81
CA ARG A 427 -62.81 43.52 6.91
C ARG A 427 -63.67 44.77 6.90
N LYS A 428 -63.05 45.95 6.72
CA LYS A 428 -63.76 47.22 6.65
C LYS A 428 -64.71 47.25 5.45
N THR A 429 -64.22 46.85 4.27
CA THR A 429 -65.02 46.82 3.03
C THR A 429 -66.17 45.82 3.13
N LEU A 430 -65.95 44.65 3.74
CA LEU A 430 -67.02 43.69 4.02
C LEU A 430 -68.08 44.29 4.96
N SER A 431 -67.66 44.97 6.02
CA SER A 431 -68.57 45.64 6.96
C SER A 431 -69.41 46.70 6.27
N GLU A 432 -68.80 47.54 5.43
CA GLU A 432 -69.49 48.56 4.64
C GLU A 432 -70.50 47.93 3.66
N CYS A 433 -70.13 46.84 2.98
CA CYS A 433 -71.03 46.10 2.09
C CYS A 433 -72.25 45.53 2.84
N LEU A 434 -72.02 44.90 4.00
CA LEU A 434 -73.08 44.33 4.84
C LEU A 434 -74.00 45.41 5.40
N GLN A 435 -73.44 46.55 5.80
CA GLN A 435 -74.21 47.71 6.26
C GLN A 435 -75.06 48.29 5.12
N GLY A 436 -74.49 48.45 3.92
CA GLY A 436 -75.23 48.89 2.73
C GLY A 436 -76.38 47.96 2.37
N ALA A 437 -76.17 46.64 2.42
CA ALA A 437 -77.23 45.65 2.22
C ALA A 437 -78.37 45.81 3.25
N THR A 438 -78.01 46.04 4.52
CA THR A 438 -78.98 46.25 5.61
C THR A 438 -79.76 47.55 5.44
N GLN A 439 -79.09 48.64 5.08
CA GLN A 439 -79.72 49.93 4.82
C GLN A 439 -80.68 49.87 3.62
N ASN A 440 -80.27 49.21 2.53
CA ASN A 440 -81.12 49.02 1.36
C ASN A 440 -82.37 48.19 1.69
N TYR A 441 -82.21 47.14 2.51
CA TYR A 441 -83.34 46.36 3.03
C TYR A 441 -84.31 47.23 3.85
N GLN A 442 -83.81 48.01 4.81
CA GLN A 442 -84.63 48.91 5.63
C GLN A 442 -85.34 49.97 4.78
N TRP A 443 -84.65 50.57 3.82
CA TRP A 443 -85.21 51.54 2.90
C TRP A 443 -86.34 50.92 2.06
N THR A 444 -86.10 49.76 1.46
CA THR A 444 -87.10 49.03 0.66
C THR A 444 -88.30 48.60 1.51
N TRP A 445 -88.07 48.17 2.75
CA TRP A 445 -89.13 47.85 3.71
C TRP A 445 -90.04 49.05 3.98
N ASN A 446 -89.45 50.21 4.28
CA ASN A 446 -90.20 51.43 4.56
C ASN A 446 -90.96 51.93 3.33
N GLN A 447 -90.38 51.82 2.12
CA GLN A 447 -91.08 52.14 0.87
C GLN A 447 -92.33 51.27 0.67
N GLU A 448 -92.27 49.98 0.99
CA GLU A 448 -93.45 49.11 0.87
C GLU A 448 -94.48 49.39 1.97
N CYS A 449 -94.05 49.83 3.15
CA CYS A 449 -94.96 50.35 4.18
C CYS A 449 -95.69 51.62 3.73
N GLU A 450 -94.97 52.58 3.14
CA GLU A 450 -95.54 53.80 2.56
C GLU A 450 -96.54 53.47 1.45
N ARG A 451 -96.23 52.48 0.60
CA ARG A 451 -97.12 52.00 -0.46
C ARG A 451 -98.43 51.40 0.07
N GLN A 452 -98.43 50.92 1.32
CA GLN A 452 -99.62 50.46 2.05
C GLN A 452 -100.23 51.55 2.94
N ASN A 453 -99.79 52.81 2.82
CA ASN A 453 -100.25 53.95 3.60
C ASN A 453 -100.04 53.76 5.12
N LYS A 454 -98.98 53.06 5.52
CA LYS A 454 -98.59 52.80 6.91
C LYS A 454 -97.34 53.59 7.30
N GLN A 455 -97.12 53.75 8.61
CA GLN A 455 -95.88 54.33 9.14
C GLN A 455 -94.67 53.43 8.87
N HIS A 456 -93.47 53.99 9.04
CA HIS A 456 -92.21 53.26 8.91
C HIS A 456 -92.17 52.03 9.84
N ASN A 457 -91.47 50.99 9.42
CA ASN A 457 -91.35 49.72 10.17
C ASN A 457 -92.70 49.04 10.48
N CYS A 458 -93.65 49.12 9.55
CA CYS A 458 -94.94 48.46 9.65
C CYS A 458 -94.83 46.93 9.46
N PRO A 459 -95.80 46.14 9.98
CA PRO A 459 -95.92 44.73 9.63
C PRO A 459 -96.38 44.59 8.17
N LEU A 460 -95.50 44.02 7.34
CA LEU A 460 -95.76 43.69 5.95
C LEU A 460 -96.43 42.31 5.82
N PRO A 461 -97.22 42.07 4.76
CA PRO A 461 -97.72 40.74 4.42
C PRO A 461 -96.59 39.70 4.29
N TYR A 462 -96.87 38.47 4.72
CA TYR A 462 -95.87 37.39 4.80
C TYR A 462 -95.07 37.20 3.50
N ASN A 463 -95.74 37.12 2.36
CA ASN A 463 -95.11 36.94 1.05
C ASN A 463 -94.13 38.07 0.68
N VAL A 464 -94.45 39.31 1.06
CA VAL A 464 -93.60 40.49 0.80
C VAL A 464 -92.41 40.51 1.74
N ALA A 465 -92.65 40.29 3.04
CA ALA A 465 -91.59 40.22 4.05
C ALA A 465 -90.56 39.12 3.72
N THR A 466 -91.02 37.91 3.40
CA THR A 466 -90.15 36.78 3.02
C THR A 466 -89.32 37.08 1.77
N LEU A 467 -89.89 37.76 0.76
CA LEU A 467 -89.14 38.13 -0.43
C LEU A 467 -88.03 39.14 -0.14
N LEU A 468 -88.29 40.13 0.72
CA LEU A 468 -87.28 41.11 1.14
C LEU A 468 -86.17 40.47 1.98
N GLU A 469 -86.52 39.55 2.89
CA GLU A 469 -85.55 38.78 3.67
C GLU A 469 -84.67 37.91 2.78
N GLN A 470 -85.23 37.25 1.75
CA GLN A 470 -84.46 36.47 0.77
C GLN A 470 -83.48 37.35 0.00
N ARG A 471 -83.90 38.54 -0.44
CA ARG A 471 -83.01 39.50 -1.14
C ARG A 471 -81.90 40.02 -0.24
N LEU A 472 -82.19 40.26 1.05
CA LEU A 472 -81.17 40.63 2.03
C LEU A 472 -80.15 39.49 2.21
N ALA A 473 -80.62 38.25 2.35
CA ALA A 473 -79.75 37.09 2.45
C ALA A 473 -78.85 36.92 1.22
N GLN A 474 -79.40 37.08 0.00
CA GLN A 474 -78.63 37.07 -1.24
C GLN A 474 -77.57 38.18 -1.28
N SER A 475 -77.95 39.41 -0.94
CA SER A 475 -77.01 40.55 -0.90
C SER A 475 -75.88 40.34 0.10
N ARG A 476 -76.18 39.78 1.28
CA ARG A 476 -75.16 39.46 2.29
C ARG A 476 -74.23 38.34 1.81
N ASN A 477 -74.76 37.30 1.18
CA ASN A 477 -73.95 36.22 0.61
C ASN A 477 -73.01 36.75 -0.47
N GLU A 478 -73.48 37.68 -1.31
CA GLU A 478 -72.64 38.34 -2.31
C GLU A 478 -71.50 39.15 -1.68
N CYS A 479 -71.76 39.88 -0.59
CA CYS A 479 -70.70 40.55 0.17
C CYS A 479 -69.63 39.58 0.68
N TYR A 480 -70.03 38.44 1.25
CA TYR A 480 -69.07 37.42 1.71
C TYR A 480 -68.29 36.76 0.56
N ARG A 481 -68.93 36.62 -0.62
CA ARG A 481 -68.28 36.09 -1.83
C ARG A 481 -67.23 37.04 -2.38
N LEU A 482 -67.51 38.35 -2.39
CA LEU A 482 -66.61 39.39 -2.90
C LEU A 482 -65.46 39.69 -1.93
N TYR A 483 -65.68 39.56 -0.62
CA TYR A 483 -64.71 39.87 0.42
C TYR A 483 -64.49 38.69 1.38
N PRO A 484 -63.84 37.61 0.91
CA PRO A 484 -63.52 36.46 1.76
C PRO A 484 -62.55 36.87 2.87
N GLN A 485 -62.80 36.36 4.08
CA GLN A 485 -62.01 36.61 5.29
C GLN A 485 -60.72 35.79 5.33
#